data_AF-A0A220UHX2-F1
#
_entry.id   AF-A0A220UHX2-F1
#
_cell.length_a   1.000
_cell.length_b   1.000
_cell.length_c   1.000
_cell.angle_alpha   90.00
_cell.angle_beta   90.00
_cell.angle_gamma   90.00
#
_symmetry.space_group_name_H-M   'P 1'
#
loop_
_entity.id
_entity.type
_entity.pdbx_description
1 polymer ?
#
loop_
_entity_poly.entity_id
_entity_poly.type
_entity_poly.pdbx_seq_one_letter_code
_entity_poly.pdbx_strand_id
1 'polypeptide(L)'
;MFKPKLLSLLIATSLLTACSGSDDKDDTTTTPEPTPPTEYAHKVTGQVTYIGAIAGANVCVDLNQDLSCSEGEPSTTTDTDGKYQIDWKSETEKPNYYLLANWIDNAPSSARSALAMSSAAANTSATTGGMNIVALPDHAGHINALTNIEFSRYRKMIEADLTPQQVIEFRAKLKSLYATGFKQVEADLFSLSPEITLQPTFLDTLLLHDYLLNLTNERTVEILAAIEVLIAAFEAFENLILGYGFGTEAYLQTNPVAVTNKVESTLVSFGYMEAPVDGKAMNSTDWDTVFSSMLNHTDASHVLNIATVRNSHFVSLDYGTADQTLTGVFSGDAVMIFDNTSGEEVPTECWNEPMKKWINASRNDQGYVLKEPVIEGNQLKTVYAGTEVPVEMNFHKYQNTAADWQDLLANLPSDLKLASLSWPSQIYRMDIKQTADVLCREEDPTTYETGVETASELSTSLIVELLWPFAYPESYVEDSTNKFTILDSFGQPESQHEWSISTSPNGGKLLTITEIVEDPIASQMVQPSYYLVTSNLLTEVELNTAFDTTDNKQLYRFTYDQSFSNTLHNHFKSLAK
;
A
#
# COMPACT_ATOMS: atom_id res chain seq x y z
N MET A 1 21.77 26.04 -13.12
CA MET A 1 22.19 27.39 -13.53
C MET A 1 20.93 28.24 -13.68
N PHE A 2 20.85 29.39 -12.95
CA PHE A 2 19.85 30.48 -13.06
C PHE A 2 18.38 30.17 -12.65
N LYS A 3 17.63 30.93 -11.81
CA LYS A 3 17.80 32.19 -11.04
C LYS A 3 16.72 32.23 -9.92
N PRO A 4 16.99 32.87 -8.76
CA PRO A 4 15.95 33.28 -7.81
C PRO A 4 15.36 34.65 -8.19
N LYS A 5 14.04 34.81 -8.06
CA LYS A 5 13.34 36.10 -8.23
C LYS A 5 13.37 36.89 -6.92
N LEU A 6 14.23 37.91 -6.88
CA LEU A 6 14.15 39.05 -5.97
C LEU A 6 13.01 39.98 -6.41
N LEU A 7 12.11 40.34 -5.50
CA LEU A 7 11.28 41.54 -5.63
C LEU A 7 11.54 42.45 -4.43
N SER A 8 12.10 43.62 -4.71
CA SER A 8 12.34 44.74 -3.79
C SER A 8 11.26 45.81 -3.93
N LEU A 9 11.30 46.75 -2.96
CA LEU A 9 10.60 48.06 -2.84
C LEU A 9 9.20 48.01 -2.19
N LEU A 10 8.85 48.87 -1.22
CA LEU A 10 9.18 50.30 -1.06
C LEU A 10 9.13 50.80 0.41
N ILE A 11 9.92 51.84 0.66
CA ILE A 11 10.07 52.65 1.87
C ILE A 11 8.92 53.66 1.99
N ALA A 12 8.41 53.90 3.22
CA ALA A 12 7.73 55.14 3.56
C ALA A 12 8.11 55.57 4.99
N THR A 13 8.88 56.65 5.07
CA THR A 13 9.20 57.42 6.28
C THR A 13 8.06 58.39 6.59
N SER A 14 7.71 58.51 7.87
CA SER A 14 6.99 59.68 8.38
C SER A 14 7.48 60.02 9.78
N LEU A 15 8.24 61.10 9.85
CA LEU A 15 8.60 61.87 11.04
C LEU A 15 7.35 62.46 11.69
N LEU A 16 7.31 62.49 13.02
CA LEU A 16 6.54 63.45 13.80
C LEU A 16 7.38 63.93 14.98
N THR A 17 7.77 65.20 14.90
CA THR A 17 8.27 66.05 15.98
C THR A 17 7.11 66.86 16.56
N ALA A 18 7.05 66.99 17.88
CA ALA A 18 6.37 68.08 18.60
C ALA A 18 7.00 68.16 20.02
N CYS A 19 7.82 69.19 20.27
CA CYS A 19 7.51 70.39 21.08
C CYS A 19 7.37 70.10 22.58
N SER A 20 8.35 70.49 23.41
CA SER A 20 8.68 71.87 23.84
C SER A 20 7.72 72.38 24.92
N GLY A 21 8.27 72.52 26.13
CA GLY A 21 7.65 73.17 27.29
C GLY A 21 8.67 73.29 28.40
N SER A 22 9.26 74.47 28.54
CA SER A 22 10.24 74.85 29.55
C SER A 22 9.55 75.65 30.64
N ASP A 23 9.91 75.44 31.92
CA ASP A 23 10.00 76.50 32.93
C ASP A 23 10.85 76.04 34.13
N ASP A 24 11.80 76.90 34.52
CA ASP A 24 12.75 76.75 35.62
C ASP A 24 12.10 76.98 37.00
N LYS A 25 12.51 76.20 38.03
CA LYS A 25 13.30 76.70 39.19
C LYS A 25 13.43 75.69 40.35
N ASP A 26 14.67 75.65 40.85
CA ASP A 26 15.18 75.33 42.20
C ASP A 26 14.91 73.97 42.87
N ASP A 27 15.99 73.19 42.86
CA ASP A 27 16.75 72.77 44.07
C ASP A 27 16.00 71.98 45.15
N THR A 28 16.06 70.65 45.01
CA THR A 28 16.60 69.77 46.06
C THR A 28 16.76 68.38 45.47
N THR A 29 18.00 67.94 45.26
CA THR A 29 18.31 66.54 44.95
C THR A 29 17.97 65.67 46.16
N THR A 30 16.75 65.13 46.19
CA THR A 30 16.48 63.87 46.88
C THR A 30 16.77 62.75 45.90
N THR A 31 17.87 62.03 46.15
CA THR A 31 18.11 60.70 45.57
C THR A 31 16.82 59.89 45.74
N PRO A 32 16.21 59.34 44.68
CA PRO A 32 15.10 58.42 44.86
C PRO A 32 15.62 57.25 45.68
N GLU A 33 14.99 57.01 46.83
CA GLU A 33 15.15 55.77 47.56
C GLU A 33 14.88 54.62 46.56
N PRO A 34 15.77 53.61 46.44
CA PRO A 34 15.52 52.51 45.53
C PRO A 34 14.24 51.83 45.96
N THR A 35 13.20 51.93 45.13
CA THR A 35 12.00 51.13 45.27
C THR A 35 12.45 49.68 45.47
N PRO A 36 12.03 48.97 46.53
CA PRO A 36 12.41 47.58 46.70
C PRO A 36 12.09 46.81 45.41
N PRO A 37 12.96 45.89 44.94
CA PRO A 37 12.68 45.12 43.74
C PRO A 37 11.30 44.49 43.93
N THR A 38 10.40 44.82 43.00
CA THR A 38 9.03 44.31 43.05
C THR A 38 9.11 42.83 42.71
N GLU A 39 9.08 42.01 43.74
CA GLU A 39 9.19 40.56 43.62
C GLU A 39 7.78 39.98 43.43
N TYR A 40 7.53 39.38 42.27
CA TYR A 40 6.25 38.77 41.93
C TYR A 40 6.23 37.32 42.39
N ALA A 41 5.18 36.93 43.11
CA ALA A 41 4.94 35.55 43.48
C ALA A 41 4.31 34.80 42.31
N HIS A 42 4.88 33.65 41.98
CA HIS A 42 4.45 32.78 40.90
C HIS A 42 4.08 31.40 41.46
N LYS A 43 3.10 30.78 40.81
CA LYS A 43 2.61 29.46 41.19
C LYS A 43 2.22 28.68 39.95
N VAL A 44 2.69 27.43 39.89
CA VAL A 44 2.21 26.43 38.93
C VAL A 44 1.74 25.21 39.71
N THR A 45 0.54 24.74 39.40
CA THR A 45 -0.01 23.49 39.90
C THR A 45 -0.35 22.64 38.70
N GLY A 46 0.00 21.36 38.74
CA GLY A 46 -0.05 20.53 37.55
C GLY A 46 -0.08 19.04 37.83
N GLN A 47 -0.05 18.26 36.75
CA GLN A 47 0.02 16.80 36.79
C GLN A 47 0.92 16.29 35.66
N VAL A 48 1.78 15.34 36.00
CA VAL A 48 2.61 14.60 35.05
C VAL A 48 1.94 13.28 34.72
N THR A 49 1.52 13.12 33.47
CA THR A 49 0.91 11.89 32.94
C THR A 49 1.65 11.45 31.70
N TYR A 50 1.76 10.15 31.46
CA TYR A 50 2.46 9.67 30.27
C TYR A 50 1.83 8.40 29.72
N ILE A 51 1.93 7.31 30.49
CA ILE A 51 1.13 6.11 30.32
C ILE A 51 0.72 5.72 31.74
N GLY A 52 -0.30 6.43 32.23
CA GLY A 52 -0.63 6.54 33.64
C GLY A 52 0.08 7.71 34.33
N ALA A 53 -0.22 7.86 35.62
CA ALA A 53 0.38 8.88 36.49
C ALA A 53 1.85 8.57 36.73
N ILE A 54 2.70 9.61 36.74
CA ILE A 54 4.12 9.46 37.00
C ILE A 54 4.44 9.96 38.40
N ALA A 55 4.69 9.03 39.31
CA ALA A 55 5.11 9.33 40.68
C ALA A 55 6.62 9.53 40.79
N GLY A 56 7.06 10.52 41.57
CA GLY A 56 8.47 10.76 41.86
C GLY A 56 9.28 11.38 40.70
N ALA A 57 8.62 11.87 39.65
CA ALA A 57 9.28 12.72 38.65
C ALA A 57 9.73 14.04 39.26
N ASN A 58 10.95 14.47 38.92
CA ASN A 58 11.47 15.79 39.21
C ASN A 58 10.90 16.78 38.19
N VAL A 59 10.12 17.75 38.67
CA VAL A 59 9.48 18.78 37.84
C VAL A 59 10.15 20.12 38.11
N CYS A 60 10.52 20.86 37.07
CA CYS A 60 11.13 22.18 37.20
C CYS A 60 10.52 23.21 36.25
N VAL A 61 10.63 24.47 36.66
CA VAL A 61 10.40 25.65 35.83
C VAL A 61 11.72 26.03 35.20
N ASP A 62 11.92 25.65 33.94
CA ASP A 62 13.11 25.97 33.15
C ASP A 62 13.01 27.43 32.68
N LEU A 63 13.68 28.30 33.42
CA LEU A 63 13.63 29.76 33.25
C LEU A 63 14.64 30.24 32.21
N ASN A 64 15.73 29.49 32.01
CA ASN A 64 16.77 29.83 31.04
C ASN A 64 16.55 29.18 29.67
N GLN A 65 15.56 28.28 29.56
CA GLN A 65 15.14 27.56 28.36
C GLN A 65 16.22 26.63 27.79
N ASP A 66 17.08 26.09 28.66
CA ASP A 66 18.18 25.18 28.31
C ASP A 66 17.76 23.70 28.23
N LEU A 67 16.49 23.39 28.52
CA LEU A 67 15.89 22.06 28.50
C LEU A 67 16.46 21.10 29.56
N SER A 68 17.06 21.63 30.62
CA SER A 68 17.54 20.88 31.78
C SER A 68 16.95 21.46 33.05
N CYS A 69 16.75 20.63 34.08
CA CYS A 69 16.46 21.14 35.42
C CYS A 69 17.78 21.59 36.06
N SER A 70 18.17 22.82 35.79
CA SER A 70 19.46 23.39 36.20
C SER A 70 19.45 23.83 37.67
N GLU A 71 20.64 23.90 38.28
CA GLU A 71 20.78 24.31 39.67
C GLU A 71 20.31 25.76 39.85
N GLY A 72 19.40 25.99 40.82
CA GLY A 72 18.80 27.29 41.08
C GLY A 72 17.43 27.52 40.44
N GLU A 73 16.95 26.58 39.61
CA GLU A 73 15.61 26.64 39.05
C GLU A 73 14.55 26.09 40.01
N PRO A 74 13.36 26.73 40.09
CA PRO A 74 12.27 26.23 40.92
C PRO A 74 11.88 24.81 40.53
N SER A 75 11.89 23.89 41.49
CA SER A 75 11.61 22.48 41.25
C SER A 75 10.88 21.82 42.41
N THR A 76 10.25 20.69 42.12
CA THR A 76 9.52 19.85 43.08
C THR A 76 9.47 18.41 42.58
N THR A 77 8.93 17.50 43.38
CA THR A 77 8.66 16.12 42.94
C THR A 77 7.17 15.83 42.92
N THR A 78 6.75 14.99 41.98
CA THR A 78 5.35 14.55 41.86
C THR A 78 4.97 13.56 42.96
N ASP A 79 3.72 13.63 43.40
CA ASP A 79 3.11 12.67 44.32
C ASP A 79 2.70 11.35 43.61
N THR A 80 2.04 10.45 44.34
CA THR A 80 1.60 9.14 43.80
C THR A 80 0.60 9.24 42.64
N ASP A 81 -0.13 10.34 42.56
CA ASP A 81 -1.09 10.61 41.48
C ASP A 81 -0.45 11.43 40.34
N GLY A 82 0.86 11.67 40.41
CA GLY A 82 1.60 12.48 39.45
C GLY A 82 1.38 13.99 39.60
N LYS A 83 0.72 14.46 40.67
CA LYS A 83 0.43 15.87 40.88
C LYS A 83 1.62 16.60 41.51
N TYR A 84 1.73 17.89 41.24
CA TYR A 84 2.78 18.73 41.78
C TYR A 84 2.34 20.19 41.96
N GLN A 85 3.10 20.92 42.78
CA GLN A 85 3.01 22.37 42.92
C GLN A 85 4.41 22.96 43.05
N ILE A 86 4.70 24.02 42.29
CA ILE A 86 5.91 24.82 42.39
C ILE A 86 5.49 26.26 42.68
N ASP A 87 5.98 26.80 43.78
CA ASP A 87 5.84 28.20 44.14
C ASP A 87 7.23 28.85 44.06
N TRP A 88 7.33 29.99 43.38
CA TRP A 88 8.59 30.72 43.31
C TRP A 88 8.35 32.21 43.25
N LYS A 89 9.45 32.96 43.26
CA LYS A 89 9.43 34.40 43.16
C LYS A 89 10.38 34.87 42.07
N SER A 90 10.01 35.94 41.37
CA SER A 90 10.83 36.52 40.31
C SER A 90 10.62 38.03 40.24
N GLU A 91 11.65 38.76 39.83
CA GLU A 91 11.55 40.19 39.50
C GLU A 91 10.77 40.44 38.20
N THR A 92 10.49 39.39 37.42
CA THR A 92 9.67 39.47 36.20
C THR A 92 8.23 39.03 36.49
N GLU A 93 7.24 39.87 36.15
CA GLU A 93 5.81 39.58 36.36
C GLU A 93 5.29 38.44 35.46
N LYS A 94 5.88 38.24 34.29
CA LYS A 94 5.55 37.16 33.35
C LYS A 94 6.85 36.56 32.78
N PRO A 95 7.58 35.74 33.57
CA PRO A 95 8.79 35.11 33.09
C PRO A 95 8.45 34.19 31.91
N ASN A 96 9.34 34.12 30.92
CA ASN A 96 9.26 33.09 29.89
C ASN A 96 9.88 31.82 30.47
N TYR A 97 9.21 30.68 30.33
CA TYR A 97 9.69 29.41 30.89
C TYR A 97 9.12 28.22 30.14
N TYR A 98 9.76 27.07 30.32
CA TYR A 98 9.18 25.76 30.01
C TYR A 98 8.95 24.97 31.29
N LEU A 99 8.04 24.00 31.23
CA LEU A 99 7.84 23.05 32.31
C LEU A 99 8.43 21.71 31.90
N LEU A 100 9.33 21.17 32.72
CA LEU A 100 10.00 19.90 32.45
C LEU A 100 9.65 18.89 33.53
N ALA A 101 9.51 17.63 33.14
CA ALA A 101 9.41 16.49 34.05
C ALA A 101 10.46 15.43 33.69
N ASN A 102 11.27 15.05 34.67
CA ASN A 102 12.36 14.09 34.54
C ASN A 102 12.14 12.89 35.48
N TRP A 103 12.22 11.66 34.97
CA TRP A 103 12.17 10.43 35.79
C TRP A 103 12.94 9.28 35.14
N ILE A 104 13.13 8.19 35.89
CA ILE A 104 13.66 6.93 35.35
C ILE A 104 12.47 6.00 35.12
N ASP A 105 12.27 5.57 33.87
CA ASP A 105 11.21 4.62 33.56
C ASP A 105 11.71 3.18 33.75
N ASN A 106 11.14 2.50 34.74
CA ASN A 106 11.49 1.11 35.08
C ASN A 106 10.59 0.08 34.35
N ALA A 107 9.63 0.53 33.54
CA ALA A 107 8.68 -0.33 32.84
C ALA A 107 8.84 -0.19 31.31
N PRO A 108 9.71 -1.00 30.66
CA PRO A 108 9.84 -0.93 29.21
C PRO A 108 8.57 -1.41 28.51
N SER A 109 8.05 -0.60 27.59
CA SER A 109 7.08 -1.01 26.56
C SER A 109 7.43 -0.28 25.28
N SER A 110 7.05 -0.84 24.13
CA SER A 110 7.29 -0.23 22.81
C SER A 110 6.75 1.20 22.70
N ALA A 111 5.55 1.47 23.22
CA ALA A 111 4.98 2.82 23.27
C ALA A 111 5.86 3.79 24.09
N ARG A 112 6.42 3.33 25.21
CA ARG A 112 7.34 4.11 26.06
C ARG A 112 8.70 4.33 25.38
N SER A 113 9.20 3.31 24.66
CA SER A 113 10.47 3.37 23.94
C SER A 113 10.43 4.28 22.71
N ALA A 114 9.33 4.26 21.96
CA ALA A 114 9.05 5.14 20.83
C ALA A 114 9.09 6.63 21.26
N LEU A 115 8.32 6.95 22.28
CA LEU A 115 8.27 8.29 22.86
C LEU A 115 9.59 8.74 23.50
N ALA A 116 10.38 7.82 24.06
CA ALA A 116 11.73 8.12 24.56
C ALA A 116 12.67 8.61 23.44
N MET A 117 12.50 8.13 22.20
CA MET A 117 13.23 8.63 21.03
C MET A 117 12.79 10.06 20.66
N SER A 118 11.49 10.35 20.74
CA SER A 118 10.96 11.71 20.51
C SER A 118 11.49 12.74 21.52
N SER A 119 11.69 12.34 22.79
CA SER A 119 12.32 13.17 23.82
C SER A 119 13.83 13.32 23.66
N ALA A 120 14.53 12.31 23.13
CA ALA A 120 15.97 12.40 22.88
C ALA A 120 16.32 13.42 21.79
N ALA A 121 15.42 13.66 20.83
CA ALA A 121 15.59 14.73 19.85
C ALA A 121 15.56 16.15 20.49
N ALA A 122 15.03 16.28 21.71
CA ALA A 122 15.03 17.55 22.45
C ALA A 122 16.25 17.73 23.35
N ASN A 123 17.08 16.70 23.60
CA ASN A 123 18.16 16.80 24.59
C ASN A 123 19.37 15.89 24.30
N THR A 124 20.59 16.45 24.30
CA THR A 124 21.85 15.76 23.95
C THR A 124 22.49 14.94 25.09
N SER A 125 21.77 14.63 26.18
CA SER A 125 22.33 13.94 27.37
C SER A 125 21.40 12.90 27.99
N ALA A 126 20.78 12.05 27.17
CA ALA A 126 19.98 10.94 27.67
C ALA A 126 20.86 9.84 28.30
N THR A 127 20.65 9.54 29.58
CA THR A 127 21.12 8.31 30.24
C THR A 127 20.13 7.17 29.96
N THR A 128 20.61 5.92 29.94
CA THR A 128 19.78 4.74 29.65
C THR A 128 18.56 4.67 30.60
N GLY A 129 17.35 4.77 30.06
CA GLY A 129 16.08 4.70 30.81
C GLY A 129 15.60 6.03 31.43
N GLY A 130 16.31 7.13 31.22
CA GLY A 130 15.88 8.46 31.62
C GLY A 130 14.84 9.04 30.67
N MET A 131 13.71 9.48 31.21
CA MET A 131 12.65 10.20 30.49
C MET A 131 12.71 11.68 30.85
N ASN A 132 12.60 12.54 29.83
CA ASN A 132 12.44 13.98 29.96
C ASN A 132 11.34 14.42 29.01
N ILE A 133 10.25 14.96 29.54
CA ILE A 133 9.18 15.53 28.72
C ILE A 133 8.95 16.99 29.09
N VAL A 134 8.56 17.77 28.09
CA VAL A 134 8.44 19.22 28.19
C VAL A 134 7.02 19.66 27.88
N ALA A 135 6.58 20.76 28.49
CA ALA A 135 5.33 21.44 28.18
C ALA A 135 5.56 22.95 28.07
N LEU A 136 4.83 23.57 27.15
CA LEU A 136 4.70 25.03 27.11
C LEU A 136 3.86 25.53 28.30
N PRO A 137 4.07 26.78 28.75
CA PRO A 137 3.41 27.32 29.95
C PRO A 137 1.90 27.54 29.79
N ASP A 138 1.38 27.48 28.56
CA ASP A 138 -0.04 27.66 28.23
C ASP A 138 -0.91 26.43 28.54
N HIS A 139 -0.33 25.29 28.96
CA HIS A 139 -1.05 24.06 29.29
C HIS A 139 -1.45 23.91 30.76
N ALA A 140 -1.58 25.01 31.49
CA ALA A 140 -2.06 25.02 32.88
C ALA A 140 -1.35 24.03 33.84
N GLY A 141 -0.05 23.79 33.62
CA GLY A 141 0.75 22.88 34.44
C GLY A 141 0.61 21.40 34.08
N HIS A 142 -0.14 21.04 33.03
CA HIS A 142 -0.15 19.66 32.54
C HIS A 142 1.14 19.36 31.77
N ILE A 143 1.79 18.26 32.12
CA ILE A 143 2.98 17.76 31.41
C ILE A 143 2.68 16.32 31.00
N ASN A 144 2.57 16.07 29.69
CA ASN A 144 2.25 14.76 29.16
C ASN A 144 2.80 14.48 27.76
N ALA A 145 2.45 13.31 27.21
CA ALA A 145 2.91 12.90 25.89
C ALA A 145 2.52 13.90 24.78
N LEU A 146 1.30 14.46 24.81
CA LEU A 146 0.86 15.42 23.79
C LEU A 146 1.50 16.80 23.97
N THR A 147 1.67 17.30 25.19
CA THR A 147 2.40 18.56 25.41
C THR A 147 3.86 18.44 24.96
N ASN A 148 4.46 17.27 25.16
CA ASN A 148 5.83 17.00 24.71
C ASN A 148 5.94 16.90 23.18
N ILE A 149 5.01 16.20 22.54
CA ILE A 149 4.94 16.12 21.08
C ILE A 149 4.75 17.52 20.49
N GLU A 150 3.84 18.33 21.05
CA GLU A 150 3.65 19.71 20.63
C GLU A 150 4.93 20.53 20.83
N PHE A 151 5.57 20.44 21.99
CA PHE A 151 6.82 21.14 22.27
C PHE A 151 7.92 20.79 21.27
N SER A 152 8.09 19.49 20.96
CA SER A 152 9.03 19.00 19.95
C SER A 152 8.76 19.63 18.58
N ARG A 153 7.49 19.74 18.17
CA ARG A 153 7.12 20.40 16.91
C ARG A 153 7.34 21.91 16.98
N TYR A 154 7.01 22.56 18.09
CA TYR A 154 7.26 23.98 18.31
C TYR A 154 8.76 24.30 18.16
N ARG A 155 9.64 23.51 18.77
CA ARG A 155 11.10 23.65 18.61
C ARG A 155 11.53 23.58 17.15
N LYS A 156 10.98 22.63 16.40
CA LYS A 156 11.21 22.50 14.95
C LYS A 156 10.75 23.75 14.19
N MET A 157 9.61 24.34 14.53
CA MET A 157 9.15 25.60 13.93
C MET A 157 10.10 26.77 14.21
N ILE A 158 10.67 26.84 15.42
CA ILE A 158 11.67 27.85 15.77
C ILE A 158 12.99 27.60 15.03
N GLU A 159 13.44 26.34 14.93
CA GLU A 159 14.63 25.96 14.16
C GLU A 159 14.48 26.28 12.66
N ALA A 160 13.25 26.29 12.15
CA ALA A 160 12.93 26.65 10.77
C ALA A 160 12.72 28.18 10.57
N ASP A 161 13.04 29.01 11.57
CA ASP A 161 12.89 30.48 11.54
C ASP A 161 11.48 30.96 11.14
N LEU A 162 10.42 30.24 11.55
CA LEU A 162 9.04 30.66 11.27
C LEU A 162 8.68 31.95 12.02
N THR A 163 7.88 32.80 11.36
CA THR A 163 7.35 34.00 12.01
C THR A 163 6.38 33.64 13.15
N PRO A 164 6.20 34.51 14.17
CA PRO A 164 5.27 34.24 15.27
C PRO A 164 3.85 33.90 14.81
N GLN A 165 3.38 34.54 13.74
CA GLN A 165 2.06 34.27 13.16
C GLN A 165 1.98 32.87 12.54
N GLN A 166 3.02 32.45 11.81
CA GLN A 166 3.09 31.09 11.25
C GLN A 166 3.15 30.03 12.34
N VAL A 167 3.89 30.27 13.42
CA VAL A 167 3.95 29.36 14.58
C VAL A 167 2.55 29.20 15.19
N ILE A 168 1.81 30.29 15.37
CA ILE A 168 0.42 30.25 15.88
C ILE A 168 -0.48 29.42 14.95
N GLU A 169 -0.42 29.65 13.65
CA GLU A 169 -1.24 28.93 12.67
C GLU A 169 -0.92 27.43 12.60
N PHE A 170 0.38 27.07 12.62
CA PHE A 170 0.80 25.67 12.63
C PHE A 170 0.43 24.96 13.94
N ARG A 171 0.61 25.62 15.10
CA ARG A 171 0.15 25.05 16.38
C ARG A 171 -1.36 24.83 16.41
N ALA A 172 -2.15 25.75 15.84
CA ALA A 172 -3.61 25.56 15.72
C ALA A 172 -3.98 24.36 14.85
N LYS A 173 -3.27 24.15 13.72
CA LYS A 173 -3.47 22.96 12.87
C LYS A 173 -3.11 21.66 13.59
N LEU A 174 -1.96 21.64 14.29
CA LEU A 174 -1.54 20.49 15.11
C LEU A 174 -2.58 20.14 16.17
N LYS A 175 -3.11 21.16 16.85
CA LYS A 175 -4.15 20.99 17.87
C LYS A 175 -5.40 20.32 17.29
N SER A 176 -5.88 20.76 16.13
CA SER A 176 -7.03 20.16 15.45
C SER A 176 -6.76 18.71 15.02
N LEU A 177 -5.55 18.42 14.51
CA LEU A 177 -5.16 17.07 14.13
C LEU A 177 -5.14 16.14 15.35
N TYR A 178 -4.49 16.56 16.43
CA TYR A 178 -4.35 15.73 17.63
C TYR A 178 -5.70 15.50 18.33
N ALA A 179 -6.59 16.50 18.34
CA ALA A 179 -7.96 16.30 18.83
C ALA A 179 -8.69 15.19 18.06
N THR A 180 -8.54 15.19 16.73
CA THR A 180 -9.15 14.16 15.86
C THR A 180 -8.50 12.80 16.07
N GLY A 181 -7.17 12.71 15.93
CA GLY A 181 -6.43 11.44 16.00
C GLY A 181 -6.46 10.77 17.37
N PHE A 182 -6.25 11.55 18.44
CA PHE A 182 -6.33 11.00 19.82
C PHE A 182 -7.76 10.93 20.35
N LYS A 183 -8.75 11.30 19.54
CA LYS A 183 -10.19 11.27 19.88
C LYS A 183 -10.49 12.03 21.17
N GLN A 184 -9.83 13.17 21.35
CA GLN A 184 -9.97 14.04 22.51
C GLN A 184 -10.73 15.30 22.15
N VAL A 185 -11.46 15.86 23.13
CA VAL A 185 -12.09 17.17 22.97
C VAL A 185 -11.00 18.22 22.93
N GLU A 186 -11.02 19.09 21.92
CA GLU A 186 -9.95 20.08 21.67
C GLU A 186 -9.70 21.04 22.85
N ALA A 187 -10.72 21.29 23.68
CA ALA A 187 -10.61 22.10 24.89
C ALA A 187 -9.74 21.44 25.98
N ASP A 188 -9.75 20.11 26.03
CA ASP A 188 -9.10 19.31 27.08
C ASP A 188 -7.89 18.54 26.56
N LEU A 189 -7.51 18.73 25.29
CA LEU A 189 -6.50 17.95 24.57
C LEU A 189 -5.18 17.78 25.34
N PHE A 190 -4.71 18.85 25.97
CA PHE A 190 -3.45 18.85 26.72
C PHE A 190 -3.63 18.58 28.21
N SER A 191 -4.86 18.41 28.70
CA SER A 191 -5.20 18.15 30.10
C SER A 191 -5.51 16.66 30.31
N LEU A 192 -4.60 15.80 29.85
CA LEU A 192 -4.83 14.34 29.84
C LEU A 192 -4.76 13.73 31.23
N SER A 193 -5.81 13.02 31.62
CA SER A 193 -5.83 12.23 32.85
C SER A 193 -4.98 10.94 32.71
N PRO A 194 -4.48 10.37 33.82
CA PRO A 194 -3.80 9.08 33.82
C PRO A 194 -4.60 7.97 33.11
N GLU A 195 -5.91 7.94 33.31
CA GLU A 195 -6.81 6.94 32.75
C GLU A 195 -6.90 7.03 31.23
N ILE A 196 -6.94 8.24 30.66
CA ILE A 196 -6.95 8.47 29.21
C ILE A 196 -5.67 7.92 28.59
N THR A 197 -4.51 8.23 29.19
CA THR A 197 -3.22 7.79 28.66
C THR A 197 -2.98 6.28 28.72
N LEU A 198 -3.82 5.54 29.46
CA LEU A 198 -3.79 4.08 29.55
C LEU A 198 -4.78 3.40 28.60
N GLN A 199 -5.64 4.16 27.90
CA GLN A 199 -6.59 3.57 26.98
C GLN A 199 -5.87 2.95 25.78
N PRO A 200 -6.26 1.73 25.34
CA PRO A 200 -5.65 1.08 24.18
C PRO A 200 -5.67 1.97 22.92
N THR A 201 -6.79 2.66 22.68
CA THR A 201 -6.92 3.60 21.56
C THR A 201 -5.92 4.73 21.62
N PHE A 202 -5.65 5.28 22.81
CA PHE A 202 -4.67 6.35 22.97
C PHE A 202 -3.26 5.84 22.68
N LEU A 203 -2.92 4.64 23.19
CA LEU A 203 -1.61 4.01 22.98
C LEU A 203 -1.37 3.64 21.51
N ASP A 204 -2.38 3.11 20.84
CA ASP A 204 -2.33 2.77 19.41
C ASP A 204 -2.10 4.02 18.54
N THR A 205 -2.87 5.08 18.78
CA THR A 205 -2.69 6.38 18.11
C THR A 205 -1.30 6.95 18.36
N LEU A 206 -0.77 6.82 19.58
CA LEU A 206 0.55 7.30 19.96
C LEU A 206 1.68 6.55 19.24
N LEU A 207 1.57 5.23 19.15
CA LEU A 207 2.50 4.37 18.41
C LEU A 207 2.51 4.70 16.91
N LEU A 208 1.33 4.85 16.32
CA LEU A 208 1.21 5.25 14.92
C LEU A 208 1.84 6.62 14.66
N HIS A 209 1.53 7.60 15.49
CA HIS A 209 2.09 8.94 15.38
C HIS A 209 3.62 8.91 15.36
N ASP A 210 4.25 8.20 16.31
CA ASP A 210 5.71 8.12 16.38
C ASP A 210 6.32 7.39 15.19
N TYR A 211 5.72 6.28 14.75
CA TYR A 211 6.18 5.55 13.57
C TYR A 211 6.19 6.44 12.32
N LEU A 212 5.10 7.16 12.06
CA LEU A 212 5.00 8.08 10.92
C LEU A 212 6.01 9.21 10.98
N LEU A 213 6.26 9.71 12.19
CA LEU A 213 7.22 10.77 12.43
C LEU A 213 8.64 10.30 12.10
N ASN A 214 9.04 9.14 12.62
CA ASN A 214 10.36 8.56 12.36
C ASN A 214 10.53 8.25 10.87
N LEU A 215 9.55 7.58 10.27
CA LEU A 215 9.55 7.26 8.85
C LEU A 215 9.68 8.51 7.98
N THR A 216 8.96 9.59 8.31
CA THR A 216 9.07 10.85 7.56
C THR A 216 10.46 11.49 7.73
N ASN A 217 10.99 11.53 8.95
CA ASN A 217 12.31 12.11 9.23
C ASN A 217 13.45 11.32 8.58
N GLU A 218 13.29 10.02 8.34
CA GLU A 218 14.27 9.23 7.57
C GLU A 218 14.27 9.58 6.07
N ARG A 219 13.17 10.12 5.54
CA ARG A 219 12.96 10.33 4.10
C ARG A 219 13.20 11.76 3.65
N THR A 220 13.11 12.73 4.55
CA THR A 220 13.36 14.13 4.23
C THR A 220 13.99 14.89 5.39
N VAL A 221 14.81 15.88 5.04
CA VAL A 221 15.42 16.82 5.99
C VAL A 221 14.52 18.03 6.24
N GLU A 222 13.39 18.13 5.52
CA GLU A 222 12.47 19.27 5.60
C GLU A 222 11.69 19.24 6.91
N ILE A 223 11.94 20.25 7.74
CA ILE A 223 11.52 20.31 9.14
C ILE A 223 10.00 20.27 9.30
N LEU A 224 9.25 20.81 8.33
CA LEU A 224 7.79 20.89 8.36
C LEU A 224 7.11 19.65 7.74
N ALA A 225 7.84 18.84 6.98
CA ALA A 225 7.25 17.74 6.23
C ALA A 225 6.58 16.70 7.13
N ALA A 226 7.19 16.38 8.29
CA ALA A 226 6.59 15.47 9.27
C ALA A 226 5.21 15.97 9.76
N ILE A 227 5.05 17.27 9.94
CA ILE A 227 3.79 17.87 10.40
C ILE A 227 2.74 17.77 9.30
N GLU A 228 3.10 18.12 8.06
CA GLU A 228 2.16 18.10 6.94
C GLU A 228 1.76 16.68 6.53
N VAL A 229 2.70 15.72 6.57
CA VAL A 229 2.40 14.29 6.36
C VAL A 229 1.46 13.76 7.44
N LEU A 230 1.73 14.07 8.71
CA LEU A 230 0.82 13.71 9.79
C LEU A 230 -0.57 14.29 9.54
N ILE A 231 -0.69 15.57 9.20
CA ILE A 231 -2.00 16.20 8.92
C ILE A 231 -2.72 15.51 7.75
N ALA A 232 -2.01 15.22 6.66
CA ALA A 232 -2.62 14.75 5.42
C ALA A 232 -3.00 13.27 5.44
N ALA A 233 -2.31 12.45 6.24
CA ALA A 233 -2.39 11.00 6.11
C ALA A 233 -2.83 10.26 7.40
N PHE A 234 -2.97 10.94 8.54
CA PHE A 234 -3.35 10.30 9.81
C PHE A 234 -4.59 9.42 9.73
N GLU A 235 -5.70 9.97 9.21
CA GLU A 235 -6.97 9.23 9.07
C GLU A 235 -6.85 8.05 8.09
N ALA A 236 -6.06 8.21 7.03
CA ALA A 236 -5.81 7.13 6.07
C ALA A 236 -5.05 5.98 6.74
N PHE A 237 -4.10 6.28 7.63
CA PHE A 237 -3.34 5.27 8.36
C PHE A 237 -4.16 4.56 9.44
N GLU A 238 -5.04 5.27 10.15
CA GLU A 238 -5.96 4.62 11.09
C GLU A 238 -6.85 3.58 10.39
N ASN A 239 -7.37 3.92 9.21
CA ASN A 239 -8.18 3.00 8.41
C ASN A 239 -7.37 1.78 7.90
N LEU A 240 -6.11 1.98 7.51
CA LEU A 240 -5.23 0.88 7.09
C LEU A 240 -4.99 -0.12 8.21
N ILE A 241 -4.79 0.33 9.46
CA ILE A 241 -4.55 -0.56 10.60
C ILE A 241 -5.82 -1.33 10.98
N LEU A 242 -6.99 -0.68 10.95
CA LEU A 242 -8.27 -1.31 11.26
C LEU A 242 -8.64 -2.44 10.28
N GLY A 243 -8.21 -2.36 9.02
CA GLY A 243 -8.50 -3.36 7.99
C GLY A 243 -7.73 -4.69 8.12
N TYR A 244 -6.59 -4.71 8.82
CA TYR A 244 -5.67 -5.87 8.82
C TYR A 244 -5.85 -6.85 10.00
N GLY A 245 -6.67 -6.52 11.01
CA GLY A 245 -7.02 -7.43 12.10
C GLY A 245 -5.88 -7.80 13.08
N PHE A 246 -4.68 -7.24 12.93
CA PHE A 246 -3.58 -7.29 13.90
C PHE A 246 -3.67 -6.12 14.90
N GLY A 247 -3.05 -6.25 16.08
CA GLY A 247 -2.83 -5.09 16.97
C GLY A 247 -1.84 -4.11 16.35
N THR A 248 -2.05 -2.80 16.54
CA THR A 248 -1.28 -1.69 15.94
C THR A 248 0.23 -1.90 16.05
N GLU A 249 0.71 -2.27 17.25
CA GLU A 249 2.13 -2.55 17.49
C GLU A 249 2.67 -3.66 16.59
N ALA A 250 1.99 -4.81 16.54
CA ALA A 250 2.43 -5.95 15.75
C ALA A 250 2.44 -5.61 14.25
N TYR A 251 1.45 -4.84 13.79
CA TYR A 251 1.39 -4.37 12.41
C TYR A 251 2.54 -3.42 12.06
N LEU A 252 2.79 -2.39 12.88
CA LEU A 252 3.87 -1.43 12.62
C LEU A 252 5.27 -2.07 12.69
N GLN A 253 5.46 -3.08 13.54
CA GLN A 253 6.71 -3.85 13.58
C GLN A 253 7.03 -4.61 12.29
N THR A 254 6.03 -4.89 11.45
CA THR A 254 6.27 -5.49 10.12
C THR A 254 6.85 -4.51 9.10
N ASN A 255 6.94 -3.22 9.44
CA ASN A 255 7.28 -2.14 8.52
C ASN A 255 6.34 -2.13 7.27
N PRO A 256 5.04 -1.89 7.48
CA PRO A 256 4.01 -2.14 6.47
C PRO A 256 4.19 -1.23 5.26
N VAL A 257 4.37 -1.84 4.08
CA VAL A 257 4.69 -1.09 2.86
C VAL A 257 3.55 -0.14 2.44
N ALA A 258 2.30 -0.47 2.74
CA ALA A 258 1.17 0.44 2.53
C ALA A 258 1.35 1.77 3.30
N VAL A 259 1.89 1.71 4.51
CA VAL A 259 2.16 2.89 5.33
C VAL A 259 3.34 3.67 4.75
N THR A 260 4.43 2.97 4.40
CA THR A 260 5.62 3.56 3.74
C THR A 260 5.27 4.29 2.45
N ASN A 261 4.53 3.64 1.54
CA ASN A 261 4.12 4.21 0.26
C ASN A 261 3.23 5.44 0.42
N LYS A 262 2.36 5.44 1.44
CA LYS A 262 1.49 6.58 1.69
C LYS A 262 2.26 7.78 2.27
N VAL A 263 3.25 7.56 3.13
CA VAL A 263 4.17 8.64 3.57
C VAL A 263 4.95 9.17 2.36
N GLU A 264 5.55 8.29 1.57
CA GLU A 264 6.38 8.70 0.42
C GLU A 264 5.59 9.43 -0.67
N SER A 265 4.39 8.96 -1.01
CA SER A 265 3.50 9.67 -1.96
C SER A 265 3.07 11.04 -1.42
N THR A 266 2.81 11.16 -0.12
CA THR A 266 2.47 12.45 0.50
C THR A 266 3.64 13.42 0.44
N LEU A 267 4.87 12.94 0.73
CA LEU A 267 6.09 13.73 0.60
C LEU A 267 6.37 14.20 -0.83
N VAL A 268 6.16 13.33 -1.82
CA VAL A 268 6.25 13.71 -3.24
C VAL A 268 5.20 14.75 -3.60
N SER A 269 3.94 14.59 -3.14
CA SER A 269 2.85 15.51 -3.44
C SER A 269 3.08 16.94 -2.91
N PHE A 270 3.74 17.05 -1.75
CA PHE A 270 4.14 18.33 -1.16
C PHE A 270 5.48 18.84 -1.67
N GLY A 271 6.16 18.09 -2.54
CA GLY A 271 7.44 18.49 -3.13
C GLY A 271 8.63 18.38 -2.17
N TYR A 272 8.50 17.63 -1.07
CA TYR A 272 9.56 17.39 -0.08
C TYR A 272 10.50 16.24 -0.46
N MET A 273 10.14 15.48 -1.49
CA MET A 273 10.91 14.36 -2.02
C MET A 273 10.71 14.28 -3.53
N GLU A 274 11.76 13.95 -4.28
CA GLU A 274 11.60 13.46 -5.66
C GLU A 274 11.15 11.99 -5.60
N ALA A 275 10.50 11.46 -6.66
CA ALA A 275 9.96 10.09 -6.71
C ALA A 275 10.96 9.02 -6.17
N PRO A 276 10.48 7.89 -5.60
CA PRO A 276 11.18 7.17 -4.52
C PRO A 276 12.60 6.70 -4.88
N VAL A 277 13.44 6.61 -3.83
CA VAL A 277 14.91 6.38 -3.86
C VAL A 277 15.32 5.06 -4.52
N ASP A 278 14.42 4.08 -4.62
CA ASP A 278 14.59 2.88 -5.45
C ASP A 278 13.63 2.96 -6.65
N GLY A 279 14.18 3.19 -7.85
CA GLY A 279 13.41 3.23 -9.09
C GLY A 279 12.69 1.91 -9.44
N LYS A 280 12.91 0.84 -8.67
CA LYS A 280 12.24 -0.46 -8.77
C LYS A 280 11.06 -0.64 -7.82
N ALA A 281 10.92 0.22 -6.82
CA ALA A 281 9.77 0.20 -5.92
C ALA A 281 8.53 0.76 -6.62
N MET A 282 7.40 0.09 -6.43
CA MET A 282 6.09 0.51 -6.92
C MET A 282 5.49 1.59 -5.99
N ASN A 283 5.19 2.76 -6.55
CA ASN A 283 4.44 3.83 -5.87
C ASN A 283 2.97 3.86 -6.32
N SER A 284 2.18 4.82 -5.81
CA SER A 284 0.75 4.91 -6.14
C SER A 284 0.48 5.13 -7.62
N THR A 285 1.27 5.95 -8.32
CA THR A 285 1.11 6.17 -9.77
C THR A 285 1.42 4.92 -10.58
N ASP A 286 2.40 4.12 -10.14
CA ASP A 286 2.70 2.84 -10.76
C ASP A 286 1.51 1.87 -10.60
N TRP A 287 0.93 1.80 -9.40
CA TRP A 287 -0.24 0.98 -9.12
C TRP A 287 -1.48 1.45 -9.87
N ASP A 288 -1.73 2.76 -9.96
CA ASP A 288 -2.82 3.31 -10.77
C ASP A 288 -2.69 2.88 -12.24
N THR A 289 -1.46 2.90 -12.77
CA THR A 289 -1.16 2.43 -14.13
C THR A 289 -1.47 0.94 -14.25
N VAL A 290 -0.94 0.11 -13.36
CA VAL A 290 -1.18 -1.35 -13.36
C VAL A 290 -2.68 -1.68 -13.25
N PHE A 291 -3.42 -1.05 -12.33
CA PHE A 291 -4.85 -1.28 -12.17
C PHE A 291 -5.61 -0.84 -13.42
N SER A 292 -5.31 0.35 -13.96
CA SER A 292 -5.94 0.85 -15.19
C SER A 292 -5.67 -0.04 -16.40
N SER A 293 -4.49 -0.66 -16.45
CA SER A 293 -4.05 -1.49 -17.58
C SER A 293 -4.42 -2.96 -17.48
N MET A 294 -4.79 -3.47 -16.30
CA MET A 294 -5.02 -4.91 -16.09
C MET A 294 -6.33 -5.26 -15.40
N LEU A 295 -6.82 -4.42 -14.50
CA LEU A 295 -7.82 -4.80 -13.49
C LEU A 295 -9.06 -3.91 -13.50
N ASN A 296 -9.13 -2.92 -14.39
CA ASN A 296 -10.25 -1.99 -14.44
C ASN A 296 -11.43 -2.59 -15.22
N HIS A 297 -12.62 -2.51 -14.63
CA HIS A 297 -13.91 -2.96 -15.22
C HIS A 297 -14.42 -2.07 -16.36
N THR A 298 -13.58 -1.22 -16.95
CA THR A 298 -13.91 -0.38 -18.12
C THR A 298 -13.61 -1.09 -19.44
N ASP A 299 -13.58 -2.42 -19.40
CA ASP A 299 -13.35 -3.33 -20.51
C ASP A 299 -11.99 -3.18 -21.21
N ALA A 300 -11.00 -2.43 -20.70
CA ALA A 300 -9.74 -2.27 -21.42
C ALA A 300 -8.53 -2.91 -20.73
N SER A 301 -7.82 -3.79 -21.44
CA SER A 301 -6.61 -4.48 -20.99
C SER A 301 -5.42 -4.14 -21.90
N HIS A 302 -4.26 -3.91 -21.27
CA HIS A 302 -3.01 -3.53 -21.91
C HIS A 302 -1.89 -4.45 -21.43
N VAL A 303 -1.91 -5.68 -21.94
CA VAL A 303 -1.05 -6.78 -21.48
C VAL A 303 -0.38 -7.44 -22.68
N LEU A 304 0.94 -7.61 -22.60
CA LEU A 304 1.72 -8.39 -23.56
C LEU A 304 2.19 -9.68 -22.90
N ASN A 305 1.79 -10.81 -23.46
CA ASN A 305 2.26 -12.15 -23.09
C ASN A 305 3.21 -12.67 -24.17
N ILE A 306 4.35 -13.22 -23.77
CA ILE A 306 5.31 -13.88 -24.64
C ILE A 306 5.64 -15.24 -24.02
N ALA A 307 5.34 -16.31 -24.72
CA ALA A 307 5.72 -17.66 -24.35
C ALA A 307 6.69 -18.22 -25.38
N THR A 308 7.77 -18.86 -24.94
CA THR A 308 8.74 -19.50 -25.82
C THR A 308 8.70 -21.01 -25.63
N VAL A 309 8.50 -21.74 -26.73
CA VAL A 309 8.58 -23.19 -26.76
C VAL A 309 9.60 -23.60 -27.81
N ARG A 310 10.76 -24.07 -27.36
CA ARG A 310 11.93 -24.37 -28.21
C ARG A 310 12.36 -23.14 -29.03
N ASN A 311 12.08 -23.13 -30.34
CA ASN A 311 12.45 -22.07 -31.28
C ASN A 311 11.21 -21.31 -31.80
N SER A 312 10.04 -21.56 -31.22
CA SER A 312 8.80 -20.87 -31.56
C SER A 312 8.39 -19.94 -30.42
N HIS A 313 7.90 -18.76 -30.79
CA HIS A 313 7.52 -17.72 -29.86
C HIS A 313 6.04 -17.37 -30.09
N PHE A 314 5.26 -17.48 -29.03
CA PHE A 314 3.84 -17.22 -29.00
C PHE A 314 3.61 -15.89 -28.31
N VAL A 315 2.86 -15.02 -28.97
CA VAL A 315 2.53 -13.69 -28.45
C VAL A 315 1.02 -13.59 -28.32
N SER A 316 0.56 -13.07 -27.18
CA SER A 316 -0.79 -12.52 -27.05
C SER A 316 -0.68 -11.09 -26.57
N LEU A 317 -1.43 -10.19 -27.19
CA LEU A 317 -1.47 -8.78 -26.88
C LEU A 317 -2.92 -8.36 -26.70
N ASP A 318 -3.28 -7.89 -25.51
CA ASP A 318 -4.51 -7.16 -25.26
C ASP A 318 -4.20 -5.67 -25.43
N TYR A 319 -4.95 -4.96 -26.28
CA TYR A 319 -4.57 -3.61 -26.73
C TYR A 319 -5.75 -2.63 -26.89
N GLY A 320 -6.59 -2.48 -25.88
CA GLY A 320 -7.76 -1.61 -25.98
C GLY A 320 -8.92 -2.23 -25.24
N THR A 321 -10.13 -2.16 -25.81
CA THR A 321 -11.32 -2.79 -25.22
C THR A 321 -11.24 -4.32 -25.20
N ALA A 322 -12.17 -4.99 -24.51
CA ALA A 322 -12.12 -6.42 -24.22
C ALA A 322 -12.04 -7.26 -25.49
N ASP A 323 -12.59 -6.72 -26.59
CA ASP A 323 -12.60 -7.32 -27.92
C ASP A 323 -11.39 -6.99 -28.80
N GLN A 324 -10.32 -6.42 -28.26
CA GLN A 324 -9.14 -6.05 -29.02
C GLN A 324 -7.93 -6.86 -28.56
N THR A 325 -7.83 -8.08 -29.07
CA THR A 325 -6.70 -8.98 -28.81
C THR A 325 -6.00 -9.35 -30.12
N LEU A 326 -4.67 -9.52 -30.04
CA LEU A 326 -3.85 -9.98 -31.14
C LEU A 326 -3.09 -11.21 -30.67
N THR A 327 -3.19 -12.30 -31.41
CA THR A 327 -2.38 -13.50 -31.19
C THR A 327 -1.41 -13.70 -32.33
N GLY A 328 -0.21 -14.17 -32.02
CA GLY A 328 0.84 -14.37 -33.01
C GLY A 328 1.73 -15.56 -32.70
N VAL A 329 2.19 -16.22 -33.76
CA VAL A 329 3.19 -17.30 -33.70
C VAL A 329 4.34 -16.94 -34.61
N PHE A 330 5.54 -16.97 -34.06
CA PHE A 330 6.80 -16.70 -34.74
C PHE A 330 7.66 -17.95 -34.67
N SER A 331 8.08 -18.48 -35.81
CA SER A 331 8.94 -19.67 -35.89
C SER A 331 9.91 -19.54 -37.05
N GLY A 332 11.13 -19.10 -36.76
CA GLY A 332 12.11 -18.74 -37.79
C GLY A 332 11.60 -17.59 -38.66
N ASP A 333 11.50 -17.80 -39.97
CA ASP A 333 10.98 -16.81 -40.93
C ASP A 333 9.45 -16.85 -41.05
N ALA A 334 8.77 -17.84 -40.47
CA ALA A 334 7.32 -17.98 -40.53
C ALA A 334 6.66 -17.15 -39.42
N VAL A 335 5.80 -16.21 -39.80
CA VAL A 335 5.05 -15.35 -38.89
C VAL A 335 3.58 -15.44 -39.22
N MET A 336 2.76 -15.83 -38.25
CA MET A 336 1.31 -15.83 -38.34
C MET A 336 0.74 -14.92 -37.26
N ILE A 337 -0.16 -14.01 -37.63
CA ILE A 337 -0.75 -13.05 -36.71
C ILE A 337 -2.24 -12.89 -37.02
N PHE A 338 -3.06 -12.94 -35.98
CA PHE A 338 -4.51 -12.83 -36.05
C PHE A 338 -4.95 -11.69 -35.12
N ASP A 339 -5.78 -10.78 -35.62
CA ASP A 339 -6.59 -9.95 -34.72
C ASP A 339 -7.82 -10.77 -34.39
N ASN A 340 -8.08 -10.94 -33.10
CA ASN A 340 -9.30 -11.57 -32.63
C ASN A 340 -10.19 -10.48 -32.04
N THR A 341 -11.41 -10.42 -32.54
CA THR A 341 -12.52 -9.78 -31.83
C THR A 341 -13.19 -10.85 -30.99
N SER A 342 -13.18 -10.74 -29.66
CA SER A 342 -14.00 -11.64 -28.84
C SER A 342 -15.47 -11.48 -29.21
N GLY A 343 -16.21 -12.59 -29.08
CA GLY A 343 -17.66 -12.57 -29.10
C GLY A 343 -18.21 -12.00 -27.79
N GLU A 344 -19.54 -11.93 -27.66
CA GLU A 344 -20.18 -11.54 -26.40
C GLU A 344 -19.63 -12.39 -25.24
N GLU A 345 -19.25 -11.73 -24.14
CA GLU A 345 -18.76 -12.39 -22.94
C GLU A 345 -19.87 -13.30 -22.39
N VAL A 346 -19.61 -14.61 -22.37
CA VAL A 346 -20.55 -15.58 -21.81
C VAL A 346 -20.43 -15.53 -20.28
N PRO A 347 -21.51 -15.29 -19.53
CA PRO A 347 -21.46 -15.28 -18.07
C PRO A 347 -20.95 -16.62 -17.53
N THR A 348 -19.88 -16.56 -16.75
CA THR A 348 -19.27 -17.74 -16.11
C THR A 348 -19.46 -17.73 -14.60
N GLU A 349 -19.53 -18.92 -14.02
CA GLU A 349 -19.54 -19.14 -12.58
C GLU A 349 -18.50 -20.17 -12.17
N CYS A 350 -17.85 -19.94 -11.03
CA CYS A 350 -16.78 -20.81 -10.52
C CYS A 350 -17.20 -21.46 -9.21
N TRP A 351 -16.74 -22.69 -8.96
CA TRP A 351 -17.05 -23.42 -7.74
C TRP A 351 -16.38 -22.75 -6.54
N ASN A 352 -17.20 -22.24 -5.62
CA ASN A 352 -16.74 -21.69 -4.36
C ASN A 352 -16.80 -22.75 -3.26
N GLU A 353 -15.63 -23.26 -2.87
CA GLU A 353 -15.54 -24.37 -1.94
C GLU A 353 -16.06 -24.04 -0.53
N PRO A 354 -15.76 -22.87 0.09
CA PRO A 354 -16.35 -22.51 1.38
C PRO A 354 -17.87 -22.30 1.35
N MET A 355 -18.42 -21.76 0.26
CA MET A 355 -19.86 -21.53 0.10
C MET A 355 -20.60 -22.76 -0.44
N LYS A 356 -19.89 -23.78 -0.93
CA LYS A 356 -20.43 -25.01 -1.53
C LYS A 356 -21.43 -24.77 -2.66
N LYS A 357 -21.14 -23.79 -3.52
CA LYS A 357 -21.98 -23.44 -4.67
C LYS A 357 -21.17 -22.76 -5.77
N TRP A 358 -21.75 -22.70 -6.96
CA TRP A 358 -21.22 -21.92 -8.08
C TRP A 358 -21.50 -20.44 -7.87
N ILE A 359 -20.51 -19.60 -8.18
CA ILE A 359 -20.53 -18.15 -7.98
C ILE A 359 -20.09 -17.47 -9.27
N ASN A 360 -20.92 -16.56 -9.75
CA ASN A 360 -20.53 -15.54 -10.72
C ASN A 360 -20.12 -14.29 -9.93
N ALA A 361 -18.86 -13.87 -10.08
CA ALA A 361 -18.29 -12.76 -9.33
C ALA A 361 -18.95 -11.41 -9.65
N SER A 362 -19.57 -11.27 -10.82
CA SER A 362 -20.24 -10.05 -11.27
C SER A 362 -21.65 -9.88 -10.69
N ARG A 363 -22.16 -10.90 -9.99
CA ARG A 363 -23.50 -10.92 -9.39
C ARG A 363 -23.48 -10.59 -7.90
N ASN A 364 -24.34 -9.67 -7.49
CA ASN A 364 -24.48 -9.27 -6.09
C ASN A 364 -25.60 -10.04 -5.33
N ASP A 365 -26.38 -10.88 -6.02
CA ASP A 365 -27.51 -11.62 -5.46
C ASP A 365 -27.13 -13.01 -4.90
N GLN A 366 -25.86 -13.42 -5.07
CA GLN A 366 -25.36 -14.72 -4.62
C GLN A 366 -24.73 -14.68 -3.22
N GLY A 367 -24.68 -13.52 -2.55
CA GLY A 367 -24.07 -13.36 -1.22
C GLY A 367 -22.56 -13.60 -1.18
N TYR A 368 -21.92 -13.65 -2.35
CA TYR A 368 -20.48 -13.56 -2.48
C TYR A 368 -20.07 -12.11 -2.42
N VAL A 369 -18.97 -11.83 -1.72
CA VAL A 369 -18.33 -10.52 -1.68
C VAL A 369 -16.93 -10.72 -2.21
N LEU A 370 -16.62 -10.07 -3.34
CA LEU A 370 -15.30 -10.10 -3.91
C LEU A 370 -14.32 -9.53 -2.88
N LYS A 371 -13.24 -10.28 -2.60
CA LYS A 371 -12.20 -9.81 -1.69
C LYS A 371 -11.38 -8.72 -2.36
N GLU A 372 -11.29 -7.59 -1.70
CA GLU A 372 -10.43 -6.50 -2.16
C GLU A 372 -8.98 -6.97 -2.22
N PRO A 373 -8.25 -6.66 -3.31
CA PRO A 373 -6.84 -7.00 -3.42
C PRO A 373 -6.01 -6.31 -2.33
N VAL A 374 -5.02 -7.03 -1.81
CA VAL A 374 -4.06 -6.53 -0.81
C VAL A 374 -2.73 -6.24 -1.50
N ILE A 375 -2.22 -5.02 -1.31
CA ILE A 375 -0.93 -4.59 -1.87
C ILE A 375 0.14 -4.61 -0.78
N GLU A 376 1.24 -5.32 -1.04
CA GLU A 376 2.41 -5.39 -0.16
C GLU A 376 3.67 -5.12 -1.00
N GLY A 377 4.10 -3.85 -1.03
CA GLY A 377 5.25 -3.42 -1.83
C GLY A 377 5.00 -3.56 -3.32
N ASN A 378 5.72 -4.49 -3.94
CA ASN A 378 5.58 -4.82 -5.36
C ASN A 378 4.65 -6.03 -5.58
N GLN A 379 4.01 -6.55 -4.54
CA GLN A 379 3.13 -7.71 -4.62
C GLN A 379 1.67 -7.29 -4.52
N LEU A 380 0.82 -7.89 -5.36
CA LEU A 380 -0.64 -7.87 -5.27
C LEU A 380 -1.11 -9.27 -4.87
N LYS A 381 -1.87 -9.37 -3.79
CA LYS A 381 -2.50 -10.62 -3.34
C LYS A 381 -4.01 -10.49 -3.50
N THR A 382 -4.61 -11.44 -4.18
CA THR A 382 -6.06 -11.48 -4.43
C THR A 382 -6.54 -12.93 -4.44
N VAL A 383 -7.78 -13.15 -4.81
CA VAL A 383 -8.34 -14.49 -5.06
C VAL A 383 -8.86 -14.57 -6.49
N TYR A 384 -8.91 -15.78 -7.05
CA TYR A 384 -9.58 -16.00 -8.32
C TYR A 384 -11.07 -15.66 -8.17
N ALA A 385 -11.59 -14.81 -9.05
CA ALA A 385 -12.93 -14.26 -8.97
C ALA A 385 -14.00 -15.36 -8.80
N GLY A 386 -14.91 -15.17 -7.84
CA GLY A 386 -15.95 -16.14 -7.50
C GLY A 386 -15.49 -17.26 -6.54
N THR A 387 -14.20 -17.35 -6.24
CA THR A 387 -13.63 -18.39 -5.36
C THR A 387 -12.90 -17.79 -4.16
N GLU A 388 -12.21 -18.67 -3.42
CA GLU A 388 -11.32 -18.34 -2.31
C GLU A 388 -9.88 -18.82 -2.58
N VAL A 389 -9.57 -19.19 -3.83
CA VAL A 389 -8.25 -19.67 -4.23
C VAL A 389 -7.29 -18.47 -4.36
N PRO A 390 -6.20 -18.42 -3.59
CA PRO A 390 -5.23 -17.34 -3.67
C PRO A 390 -4.58 -17.18 -5.05
N VAL A 391 -4.50 -15.94 -5.49
CA VAL A 391 -3.73 -15.49 -6.65
C VAL A 391 -2.75 -14.42 -6.19
N GLU A 392 -1.46 -14.64 -6.41
CA GLU A 392 -0.39 -13.71 -6.06
C GLU A 392 0.26 -13.20 -7.34
N MET A 393 0.44 -11.89 -7.45
CA MET A 393 1.13 -11.25 -8.57
C MET A 393 2.30 -10.42 -8.04
N ASN A 394 3.50 -10.67 -8.54
CA ASN A 394 4.70 -9.92 -8.19
C ASN A 394 5.16 -9.06 -9.36
N PHE A 395 5.34 -7.76 -9.13
CA PHE A 395 5.67 -6.78 -10.16
C PHE A 395 7.14 -6.36 -10.10
N HIS A 396 7.80 -6.40 -11.25
CA HIS A 396 9.15 -5.90 -11.46
C HIS A 396 9.07 -4.64 -12.31
N LYS A 397 9.38 -3.50 -11.71
CA LYS A 397 9.39 -2.20 -12.37
C LYS A 397 10.73 -1.93 -13.06
N TYR A 398 10.65 -1.46 -14.29
CA TYR A 398 11.79 -1.11 -15.13
C TYR A 398 11.67 0.31 -15.68
N GLN A 399 12.78 1.04 -15.65
CA GLN A 399 12.94 2.26 -16.45
C GLN A 399 13.42 1.87 -17.85
N ASN A 400 12.89 2.48 -18.92
CA ASN A 400 13.31 2.14 -20.28
C ASN A 400 14.80 2.39 -20.58
N THR A 401 15.46 3.28 -19.83
CA THR A 401 16.90 3.54 -19.96
C THR A 401 17.77 2.70 -19.03
N ALA A 402 17.18 1.89 -18.14
CA ALA A 402 17.94 1.12 -17.17
C ALA A 402 18.66 -0.07 -17.82
N ALA A 403 19.84 -0.40 -17.30
CA ALA A 403 20.67 -1.48 -17.84
C ALA A 403 19.98 -2.84 -17.76
N ASP A 404 19.25 -3.11 -16.68
CA ASP A 404 18.52 -4.37 -16.49
C ASP A 404 17.33 -4.54 -17.45
N TRP A 405 16.67 -3.44 -17.84
CA TRP A 405 15.67 -3.46 -18.91
C TRP A 405 16.31 -3.80 -20.26
N GLN A 406 17.44 -3.17 -20.58
CA GLN A 406 18.17 -3.44 -21.82
C GLN A 406 18.68 -4.89 -21.87
N ASP A 407 19.18 -5.40 -20.74
CA ASP A 407 19.57 -6.80 -20.58
C ASP A 407 18.36 -7.74 -20.75
N LEU A 408 17.20 -7.40 -20.21
CA LEU A 408 15.97 -8.17 -20.40
C LEU A 408 15.55 -8.19 -21.88
N LEU A 409 15.50 -7.04 -22.55
CA LEU A 409 15.20 -6.94 -23.98
C LEU A 409 16.16 -7.76 -24.84
N ALA A 410 17.44 -7.81 -24.49
CA ALA A 410 18.44 -8.62 -25.19
C ALA A 410 18.23 -10.13 -25.01
N ASN A 411 17.57 -10.54 -23.91
CA ASN A 411 17.22 -11.93 -23.63
C ASN A 411 15.84 -12.34 -24.15
N LEU A 412 15.01 -11.38 -24.58
CA LEU A 412 13.75 -11.67 -25.27
C LEU A 412 14.02 -12.18 -26.69
N PRO A 413 13.07 -12.95 -27.28
CA PRO A 413 13.22 -13.48 -28.63
C PRO A 413 13.52 -12.38 -29.67
N SER A 414 14.61 -12.56 -30.42
CA SER A 414 15.14 -11.53 -31.32
C SER A 414 14.28 -11.28 -32.57
N ASP A 415 13.52 -12.29 -33.00
CA ASP A 415 12.58 -12.25 -34.10
C ASP A 415 11.37 -11.36 -33.82
N LEU A 416 11.00 -11.19 -32.53
CA LEU A 416 9.99 -10.23 -32.10
C LEU A 416 10.47 -8.77 -32.21
N LYS A 417 11.78 -8.52 -32.39
CA LYS A 417 12.38 -7.19 -32.62
C LYS A 417 11.96 -6.11 -31.60
N LEU A 418 11.69 -6.49 -30.35
CA LEU A 418 11.20 -5.58 -29.31
C LEU A 418 12.20 -4.49 -28.93
N ALA A 419 13.50 -4.74 -29.10
CA ALA A 419 14.55 -3.74 -28.89
C ALA A 419 14.53 -2.59 -29.91
N SER A 420 13.78 -2.71 -31.01
CA SER A 420 13.63 -1.63 -32.00
C SER A 420 12.58 -0.58 -31.62
N LEU A 421 11.80 -0.84 -30.57
CA LEU A 421 10.71 0.02 -30.13
C LEU A 421 11.17 1.10 -29.15
N SER A 422 10.52 2.26 -29.20
CA SER A 422 10.64 3.29 -28.17
C SER A 422 9.65 3.00 -27.05
N TRP A 423 10.08 2.22 -26.05
CA TRP A 423 9.25 1.83 -24.92
C TRP A 423 8.88 3.02 -24.01
N PRO A 424 7.74 2.97 -23.30
CA PRO A 424 7.34 3.97 -22.30
C PRO A 424 8.38 4.14 -21.20
N SER A 425 8.35 5.25 -20.47
CA SER A 425 9.32 5.52 -19.39
C SER A 425 9.33 4.44 -18.31
N GLN A 426 8.16 3.89 -17.99
CA GLN A 426 7.98 2.78 -17.05
C GLN A 426 7.43 1.55 -17.76
N ILE A 427 7.97 0.38 -17.41
CA ILE A 427 7.49 -0.93 -17.84
C ILE A 427 7.39 -1.84 -16.61
N TYR A 428 6.32 -2.63 -16.55
CA TYR A 428 6.10 -3.56 -15.44
C TYR A 428 6.06 -4.97 -15.98
N ARG A 429 6.99 -5.82 -15.53
CA ARG A 429 6.90 -7.27 -15.72
C ARG A 429 6.14 -7.85 -14.53
N MET A 430 5.25 -8.80 -14.77
CA MET A 430 4.53 -9.50 -13.71
C MET A 430 4.86 -10.99 -13.71
N ASP A 431 5.03 -11.55 -12.52
CA ASP A 431 4.96 -12.98 -12.28
C ASP A 431 3.67 -13.29 -11.52
N ILE A 432 2.99 -14.38 -11.85
CA ILE A 432 1.68 -14.72 -11.30
C ILE A 432 1.70 -16.15 -10.78
N LYS A 433 1.03 -16.35 -9.65
CA LYS A 433 0.85 -17.65 -9.03
C LYS A 433 -0.61 -17.85 -8.64
N GLN A 434 -1.19 -18.96 -9.08
CA GLN A 434 -2.46 -19.47 -8.58
C GLN A 434 -2.17 -20.73 -7.76
N THR A 435 -2.57 -20.76 -6.50
CA THR A 435 -2.09 -21.80 -5.57
C THR A 435 -2.83 -23.14 -5.66
N ALA A 436 -3.99 -23.18 -6.32
CA ALA A 436 -4.82 -24.38 -6.46
C ALA A 436 -5.64 -24.34 -7.76
N ASP A 437 -6.14 -25.48 -8.21
CA ASP A 437 -7.02 -25.56 -9.37
C ASP A 437 -8.36 -24.89 -9.09
N VAL A 438 -8.92 -24.20 -10.09
CA VAL A 438 -10.22 -23.56 -10.06
C VAL A 438 -11.11 -24.19 -11.13
N LEU A 439 -12.31 -24.60 -10.72
CA LEU A 439 -13.30 -25.19 -11.61
C LEU A 439 -14.37 -24.14 -11.93
N CYS A 440 -14.58 -23.83 -13.20
CA CYS A 440 -15.59 -22.89 -13.67
C CYS A 440 -16.49 -23.54 -14.72
N ARG A 441 -17.59 -22.87 -15.06
CA ARG A 441 -18.51 -23.24 -16.13
C ARG A 441 -19.31 -22.03 -16.57
N GLU A 442 -19.96 -22.10 -17.72
CA GLU A 442 -20.97 -21.13 -18.11
C GLU A 442 -22.19 -21.20 -17.16
N GLU A 443 -22.89 -20.09 -16.96
CA GLU A 443 -24.12 -20.09 -16.15
C GLU A 443 -25.21 -21.00 -16.72
N ASP A 444 -25.24 -21.19 -18.04
CA ASP A 444 -26.06 -22.17 -18.76
C ASP A 444 -25.17 -23.17 -19.51
N PRO A 445 -24.57 -24.14 -18.80
CA PRO A 445 -23.53 -24.98 -19.38
C PRO A 445 -24.10 -25.99 -20.38
N THR A 446 -23.35 -26.30 -21.43
CA THR A 446 -23.66 -27.41 -22.34
C THR A 446 -23.72 -28.72 -21.55
N THR A 447 -24.77 -29.51 -21.81
CA THR A 447 -24.96 -30.81 -21.16
C THR A 447 -25.29 -31.92 -22.16
N TYR A 448 -24.89 -33.14 -21.80
CA TYR A 448 -25.12 -34.35 -22.61
C TYR A 448 -25.72 -35.45 -21.73
N GLU A 449 -26.89 -35.95 -22.12
CA GLU A 449 -27.56 -37.06 -21.43
C GLU A 449 -26.82 -38.37 -21.73
N THR A 450 -26.33 -39.05 -20.70
CA THR A 450 -25.47 -40.23 -20.84
C THR A 450 -26.22 -41.55 -20.71
N GLY A 451 -27.33 -41.56 -19.97
CA GLY A 451 -28.01 -42.79 -19.57
C GLY A 451 -27.21 -43.71 -18.64
N VAL A 452 -26.10 -43.22 -18.06
CA VAL A 452 -25.30 -43.95 -17.06
C VAL A 452 -25.34 -43.26 -15.70
N GLU A 453 -25.33 -44.04 -14.62
CA GLU A 453 -25.46 -43.51 -13.25
C GLU A 453 -24.12 -43.04 -12.68
N THR A 454 -23.01 -43.63 -13.13
CA THR A 454 -21.68 -43.42 -12.55
C THR A 454 -20.58 -43.26 -13.60
N ALA A 455 -19.51 -42.56 -13.26
CA ALA A 455 -18.36 -42.35 -14.15
C ALA A 455 -17.64 -43.65 -14.56
N SER A 456 -17.76 -44.74 -13.77
CA SER A 456 -17.18 -46.05 -14.11
C SER A 456 -17.91 -46.77 -15.24
N GLU A 457 -19.11 -46.32 -15.59
CA GLU A 457 -19.92 -46.90 -16.67
C GLU A 457 -19.69 -46.18 -18.01
N LEU A 458 -18.93 -45.08 -18.02
CA LEU A 458 -18.53 -44.42 -19.26
C LEU A 458 -17.62 -45.34 -20.09
N SER A 459 -17.87 -45.37 -21.40
CA SER A 459 -17.05 -46.06 -22.37
C SER A 459 -16.65 -45.12 -23.50
N THR A 460 -15.58 -45.47 -24.21
CA THR A 460 -15.18 -44.77 -25.44
C THR A 460 -16.33 -44.66 -26.43
N SER A 461 -17.09 -45.74 -26.66
CA SER A 461 -18.24 -45.72 -27.59
C SER A 461 -19.29 -44.66 -27.21
N LEU A 462 -19.64 -44.56 -25.92
CA LEU A 462 -20.60 -43.59 -25.42
C LEU A 462 -20.06 -42.16 -25.53
N ILE A 463 -18.78 -41.95 -25.18
CA ILE A 463 -18.14 -40.62 -25.29
C ILE A 463 -18.14 -40.14 -26.74
N VAL A 464 -17.78 -41.02 -27.69
CA VAL A 464 -17.80 -40.70 -29.13
C VAL A 464 -19.21 -40.45 -29.63
N GLU A 465 -20.20 -41.25 -29.22
CA GLU A 465 -21.61 -41.05 -29.57
C GLU A 465 -22.12 -39.66 -29.17
N LEU A 466 -21.76 -39.20 -27.96
CA LEU A 466 -22.22 -37.93 -27.41
C LEU A 466 -21.49 -36.71 -27.97
N LEU A 467 -20.15 -36.77 -28.03
CA LEU A 467 -19.31 -35.60 -28.30
C LEU A 467 -18.84 -35.51 -29.76
N TRP A 468 -18.79 -36.64 -30.47
CA TRP A 468 -18.49 -36.73 -31.90
C TRP A 468 -19.59 -37.49 -32.65
N PRO A 469 -20.85 -37.03 -32.61
CA PRO A 469 -21.98 -37.76 -33.21
C PRO A 469 -21.83 -37.98 -34.72
N PHE A 470 -21.03 -37.14 -35.40
CA PHE A 470 -20.73 -37.31 -36.82
C PHE A 470 -19.78 -38.48 -37.11
N ALA A 471 -18.98 -38.90 -36.13
CA ALA A 471 -18.04 -40.01 -36.25
C ALA A 471 -18.67 -41.34 -35.81
N TYR A 472 -19.74 -41.30 -35.01
CA TYR A 472 -20.41 -42.50 -34.52
C TYR A 472 -21.44 -43.05 -35.52
N PRO A 473 -21.56 -44.39 -35.69
CA PRO A 473 -20.73 -45.44 -35.09
C PRO A 473 -19.57 -45.92 -35.97
N GLU A 474 -19.47 -45.46 -37.22
CA GLU A 474 -18.62 -46.12 -38.24
C GLU A 474 -17.28 -45.42 -38.50
N SER A 475 -17.12 -44.16 -38.09
CA SER A 475 -15.97 -43.29 -38.40
C SER A 475 -15.08 -43.05 -37.18
N TYR A 476 -14.92 -44.06 -36.33
CA TYR A 476 -13.92 -44.06 -35.24
C TYR A 476 -13.37 -45.46 -34.97
N VAL A 477 -12.20 -45.53 -34.34
CA VAL A 477 -11.56 -46.77 -33.86
C VAL A 477 -11.28 -46.65 -32.38
N GLU A 478 -11.70 -47.63 -31.59
CA GLU A 478 -11.28 -47.77 -30.20
C GLU A 478 -9.90 -48.45 -30.15
N ASP A 479 -8.86 -47.67 -29.88
CA ASP A 479 -7.47 -48.14 -29.82
C ASP A 479 -7.20 -48.92 -28.52
N SER A 480 -7.82 -48.49 -27.42
CA SER A 480 -7.85 -49.17 -26.12
C SER A 480 -9.03 -48.64 -25.28
N THR A 481 -9.22 -49.17 -24.07
CA THR A 481 -10.35 -48.78 -23.18
C THR A 481 -10.54 -47.27 -23.04
N ASN A 482 -9.44 -46.51 -23.00
CA ASN A 482 -9.45 -45.07 -22.75
C ASN A 482 -8.88 -44.24 -23.91
N LYS A 483 -8.71 -44.85 -25.09
CA LYS A 483 -8.03 -44.20 -26.23
C LYS A 483 -8.75 -44.53 -27.53
N PHE A 484 -8.97 -43.52 -28.36
CA PHE A 484 -9.67 -43.66 -29.64
C PHE A 484 -9.15 -42.75 -30.72
N THR A 485 -9.42 -43.11 -31.96
CA THR A 485 -9.05 -42.37 -33.15
C THR A 485 -10.30 -42.03 -33.95
N ILE A 486 -10.52 -40.74 -34.25
CA ILE A 486 -11.53 -40.28 -35.19
C ILE A 486 -10.99 -40.42 -36.61
N LEU A 487 -11.83 -40.90 -37.53
CA LEU A 487 -11.45 -41.11 -38.93
C LEU A 487 -12.06 -40.04 -39.83
N ASP A 488 -11.29 -39.61 -40.83
CA ASP A 488 -11.77 -38.73 -41.88
C ASP A 488 -12.77 -39.43 -42.83
N SER A 489 -13.31 -38.69 -43.80
CA SER A 489 -14.25 -39.22 -44.80
C SER A 489 -13.68 -40.34 -45.70
N PHE A 490 -12.37 -40.57 -45.69
CA PHE A 490 -11.67 -41.62 -46.41
C PHE A 490 -11.26 -42.80 -45.52
N GLY A 491 -11.64 -42.78 -44.23
CA GLY A 491 -11.30 -43.80 -43.24
C GLY A 491 -9.85 -43.74 -42.78
N GLN A 492 -9.15 -42.61 -42.94
CA GLN A 492 -7.81 -42.40 -42.41
C GLN A 492 -7.87 -41.74 -41.03
N PRO A 493 -6.89 -41.97 -40.13
CA PRO A 493 -6.79 -41.27 -38.86
C PRO A 493 -6.77 -39.74 -39.05
N GLU A 494 -7.75 -39.05 -38.48
CA GLU A 494 -7.83 -37.59 -38.48
C GLU A 494 -7.27 -37.02 -37.18
N SER A 495 -7.74 -37.52 -36.04
CA SER A 495 -7.27 -37.13 -34.71
C SER A 495 -7.33 -38.32 -33.75
N GLN A 496 -6.42 -38.35 -32.79
CA GLN A 496 -6.38 -39.39 -31.76
C GLN A 496 -6.56 -38.74 -30.39
N HIS A 497 -7.32 -39.38 -29.51
CA HIS A 497 -7.71 -38.83 -28.22
C HIS A 497 -7.51 -39.87 -27.12
N GLU A 498 -7.15 -39.41 -25.92
CA GLU A 498 -7.15 -40.20 -24.70
C GLU A 498 -8.02 -39.52 -23.65
N TRP A 499 -8.74 -40.33 -22.87
CA TRP A 499 -9.61 -39.82 -21.82
C TRP A 499 -9.34 -40.47 -20.47
N SER A 500 -9.59 -39.71 -19.39
CA SER A 500 -9.39 -40.18 -18.02
C SER A 500 -10.44 -39.61 -17.08
N ILE A 501 -10.65 -40.28 -15.95
CA ILE A 501 -11.51 -39.80 -14.87
C ILE A 501 -10.67 -39.42 -13.66
N SER A 502 -10.82 -38.19 -13.19
CA SER A 502 -10.20 -37.67 -11.98
C SER A 502 -11.24 -37.13 -10.99
N THR A 503 -10.78 -36.57 -9.88
CA THR A 503 -11.64 -35.86 -8.93
C THR A 503 -11.41 -34.36 -9.13
N SER A 504 -12.47 -33.61 -9.38
CA SER A 504 -12.42 -32.16 -9.57
C SER A 504 -12.33 -31.40 -8.23
N PRO A 505 -12.04 -30.08 -8.27
CA PRO A 505 -12.06 -29.22 -7.09
C PRO A 505 -13.38 -29.22 -6.29
N ASN A 506 -14.52 -29.52 -6.92
CA ASN A 506 -15.80 -29.62 -6.22
C ASN A 506 -16.07 -31.00 -5.58
N GLY A 507 -15.12 -31.94 -5.70
CA GLY A 507 -15.22 -33.32 -5.22
C GLY A 507 -15.95 -34.28 -6.17
N GLY A 508 -16.56 -33.78 -7.23
CA GLY A 508 -17.20 -34.55 -8.29
C GLY A 508 -16.21 -35.21 -9.24
N LYS A 509 -16.69 -36.19 -10.03
CA LYS A 509 -15.86 -36.86 -11.04
C LYS A 509 -15.71 -35.99 -12.28
N LEU A 510 -14.48 -35.88 -12.76
CA LEU A 510 -14.12 -35.08 -13.92
C LEU A 510 -13.64 -35.99 -15.04
N LEU A 511 -14.33 -35.98 -16.16
CA LEU A 511 -13.86 -36.55 -17.41
C LEU A 511 -12.95 -35.52 -18.09
N THR A 512 -11.71 -35.90 -18.36
CA THR A 512 -10.75 -35.13 -19.15
C THR A 512 -10.51 -35.87 -20.45
N ILE A 513 -10.68 -35.19 -21.58
CA ILE A 513 -10.38 -35.71 -22.91
C ILE A 513 -9.29 -34.84 -23.53
N THR A 514 -8.20 -35.46 -23.96
CA THR A 514 -7.03 -34.77 -24.49
C THR A 514 -6.68 -35.35 -25.86
N GLU A 515 -6.49 -34.47 -26.85
CA GLU A 515 -5.96 -34.87 -28.14
C GLU A 515 -4.47 -35.28 -28.02
N ILE A 516 -4.13 -36.44 -28.56
CA ILE A 516 -2.76 -36.93 -28.61
C ILE A 516 -2.10 -36.38 -29.87
N VAL A 517 -1.20 -35.43 -29.66
CA VAL A 517 -0.38 -34.86 -30.72
C VAL A 517 1.06 -35.34 -30.58
N GLU A 518 1.61 -35.97 -31.62
CA GLU A 518 2.99 -36.49 -31.60
C GLU A 518 4.04 -35.36 -31.52
N ASP A 519 3.75 -34.22 -32.16
CA ASP A 519 4.64 -33.08 -32.11
C ASP A 519 4.69 -32.49 -30.68
N PRO A 520 5.88 -32.46 -30.04
CA PRO A 520 5.98 -32.01 -28.66
C PRO A 520 5.70 -30.53 -28.43
N ILE A 521 5.63 -29.71 -29.49
CA ILE A 521 5.29 -28.29 -29.40
C ILE A 521 3.77 -28.15 -29.47
N ALA A 522 3.14 -28.75 -30.48
CA ALA A 522 1.71 -28.73 -30.65
C ALA A 522 0.99 -29.43 -29.48
N SER A 523 1.57 -30.49 -28.89
CA SER A 523 1.00 -31.14 -27.71
C SER A 523 0.96 -30.26 -26.46
N GLN A 524 1.81 -29.22 -26.35
CA GLN A 524 1.73 -28.23 -25.27
C GLN A 524 0.62 -27.19 -25.50
N MET A 525 0.10 -27.10 -26.72
CA MET A 525 -0.99 -26.20 -27.09
C MET A 525 -2.35 -26.90 -27.06
N VAL A 526 -2.38 -28.23 -26.93
CA VAL A 526 -3.62 -28.99 -26.78
C VAL A 526 -4.28 -28.58 -25.47
N GLN A 527 -5.48 -28.01 -25.57
CA GLN A 527 -6.32 -27.76 -24.42
C GLN A 527 -7.25 -28.96 -24.23
N PRO A 528 -7.23 -29.62 -23.06
CA PRO A 528 -8.17 -30.70 -22.80
C PRO A 528 -9.60 -30.18 -22.68
N SER A 529 -10.56 -31.01 -23.06
CA SER A 529 -11.97 -30.79 -22.75
C SER A 529 -12.30 -31.43 -21.41
N TYR A 530 -13.09 -30.72 -20.57
CA TYR A 530 -13.45 -31.18 -19.24
C TYR A 530 -14.96 -31.28 -19.07
N TYR A 531 -15.42 -32.37 -18.46
CA TYR A 531 -16.83 -32.60 -18.18
C TYR A 531 -17.02 -33.12 -16.76
N LEU A 532 -17.90 -32.48 -15.98
CA LEU A 532 -18.37 -33.06 -14.73
C LEU A 532 -19.31 -34.22 -15.04
N VAL A 533 -19.05 -35.37 -14.40
CA VAL A 533 -19.86 -36.57 -14.53
C VAL A 533 -20.80 -36.67 -13.34
N THR A 534 -22.09 -36.56 -13.60
CA THR A 534 -23.17 -36.78 -12.62
C THR A 534 -24.13 -37.85 -13.13
N SER A 535 -25.08 -38.28 -12.29
CA SER A 535 -26.07 -39.31 -12.68
C SER A 535 -26.79 -38.86 -13.95
N ASN A 536 -26.67 -39.67 -14.99
CA ASN A 536 -27.24 -39.50 -16.33
C ASN A 536 -26.75 -38.27 -17.12
N LEU A 537 -25.75 -37.52 -16.66
CA LEU A 537 -25.40 -36.23 -17.28
C LEU A 537 -23.88 -35.96 -17.30
N LEU A 538 -23.37 -35.53 -18.46
CA LEU A 538 -22.12 -34.78 -18.58
C LEU A 538 -22.44 -33.29 -18.64
N THR A 539 -21.69 -32.49 -17.89
CA THR A 539 -21.76 -31.02 -17.93
C THR A 539 -20.40 -30.47 -18.30
N GLU A 540 -20.33 -29.68 -19.36
CA GLU A 540 -19.09 -29.02 -19.77
C GLU A 540 -18.62 -28.02 -18.71
N VAL A 541 -17.33 -28.03 -18.44
CA VAL A 541 -16.67 -27.19 -17.43
C VAL A 541 -15.28 -26.77 -17.90
N GLU A 542 -14.73 -25.75 -17.27
CA GLU A 542 -13.37 -25.30 -17.46
C GLU A 542 -12.53 -25.59 -16.20
N LEU A 543 -11.34 -26.15 -16.38
CA LEU A 543 -10.38 -26.36 -15.31
C LEU A 543 -9.20 -25.39 -15.46
N ASN A 544 -9.21 -24.34 -14.64
CA ASN A 544 -8.11 -23.40 -14.51
C ASN A 544 -7.09 -23.98 -13.52
N THR A 545 -6.09 -24.71 -14.03
CA THR A 545 -5.11 -25.40 -13.19
C THR A 545 -4.20 -24.44 -12.42
N ALA A 546 -3.74 -24.84 -11.23
CA ALA A 546 -2.72 -24.14 -10.48
C ALA A 546 -1.46 -23.94 -11.32
N PHE A 547 -0.85 -22.76 -11.23
CA PHE A 547 0.37 -22.44 -11.95
C PHE A 547 1.22 -21.43 -11.17
N ASP A 548 2.51 -21.42 -11.46
CA ASP A 548 3.47 -20.43 -10.94
C ASP A 548 4.38 -20.01 -12.09
N THR A 549 4.24 -18.77 -12.56
CA THR A 549 5.04 -18.31 -13.70
C THR A 549 6.50 -18.05 -13.31
N THR A 550 6.83 -17.96 -12.01
CA THR A 550 8.23 -17.76 -11.57
C THR A 550 9.10 -18.97 -11.89
N ASP A 551 8.51 -20.16 -11.93
CA ASP A 551 9.19 -21.41 -12.31
C ASP A 551 9.41 -21.50 -13.83
N ASN A 552 8.62 -20.75 -14.62
CA ASN A 552 8.68 -20.78 -16.08
C ASN A 552 9.41 -19.57 -16.66
N LYS A 553 10.75 -19.67 -16.75
CA LYS A 553 11.62 -18.64 -17.34
C LYS A 553 11.37 -18.36 -18.84
N GLN A 554 10.51 -19.13 -19.49
CA GLN A 554 10.16 -18.97 -20.92
C GLN A 554 8.86 -18.17 -21.12
N LEU A 555 8.20 -17.77 -20.03
CA LEU A 555 7.00 -16.95 -20.05
C LEU A 555 7.31 -15.55 -19.53
N TYR A 556 7.03 -14.53 -20.35
CA TYR A 556 7.13 -13.13 -19.96
C TYR A 556 5.77 -12.47 -20.10
N ARG A 557 5.35 -11.75 -19.06
CA ARG A 557 4.13 -10.98 -19.06
C ARG A 557 4.43 -9.54 -18.66
N PHE A 558 4.01 -8.61 -19.49
CA PHE A 558 4.27 -7.18 -19.32
C PHE A 558 2.96 -6.39 -19.31
N THR A 559 2.93 -5.33 -18.51
CA THR A 559 1.97 -4.24 -18.63
C THR A 559 2.70 -2.90 -18.65
N TYR A 560 2.04 -1.89 -19.16
CA TYR A 560 2.62 -0.61 -19.55
C TYR A 560 1.51 0.45 -19.71
N ASP A 561 1.91 1.68 -19.99
CA ASP A 561 0.98 2.78 -20.26
C ASP A 561 0.13 2.51 -21.53
N GLN A 562 -1.19 2.65 -21.40
CA GLN A 562 -2.18 2.36 -22.46
C GLN A 562 -1.87 3.01 -23.82
N SER A 563 -1.20 4.17 -23.85
CA SER A 563 -0.87 4.86 -25.11
C SER A 563 0.08 4.06 -25.99
N PHE A 564 0.79 3.08 -25.43
CA PHE A 564 1.76 2.24 -26.13
C PHE A 564 1.13 1.04 -26.85
N SER A 565 -0.10 0.65 -26.51
CA SER A 565 -0.79 -0.52 -27.08
C SER A 565 -0.85 -0.50 -28.62
N ASN A 566 -1.22 0.64 -29.21
CA ASN A 566 -1.24 0.79 -30.66
C ASN A 566 0.16 0.68 -31.30
N THR A 567 1.21 1.05 -30.57
CA THR A 567 2.60 0.92 -31.06
C THR A 567 2.99 -0.55 -31.15
N LEU A 568 2.68 -1.34 -30.11
CA LEU A 568 2.92 -2.79 -30.11
C LEU A 568 2.09 -3.53 -31.15
N HIS A 569 0.80 -3.19 -31.27
CA HIS A 569 -0.08 -3.79 -32.27
C HIS A 569 0.46 -3.59 -33.70
N ASN A 570 0.73 -2.34 -34.08
CA ASN A 570 1.28 -2.01 -35.40
C ASN A 570 2.66 -2.64 -35.64
N HIS A 571 3.49 -2.72 -34.60
CA HIS A 571 4.78 -3.39 -34.67
C HIS A 571 4.62 -4.86 -35.04
N PHE A 572 3.82 -5.62 -34.30
CA PHE A 572 3.61 -7.04 -34.60
C PHE A 572 3.01 -7.23 -36.00
N LYS A 573 1.99 -6.45 -36.38
CA LYS A 573 1.43 -6.48 -37.74
C LYS A 573 2.47 -6.25 -38.83
N SER A 574 3.49 -5.42 -38.60
CA SER A 574 4.55 -5.18 -39.57
C SER A 574 5.53 -6.35 -39.76
N LEU A 575 5.55 -7.30 -38.81
CA LEU A 575 6.41 -8.49 -38.86
C LEU A 575 5.79 -9.63 -39.67
N ALA A 576 4.46 -9.69 -39.76
CA ALA A 576 3.77 -10.59 -40.69
C ALA A 576 3.94 -10.06 -42.12
N LYS A 577 4.82 -10.70 -42.90
CA LYS A 577 5.06 -10.38 -44.31
C LYS A 577 4.50 -11.43 -45.25
#